data_AF-A0A1E1VYE5-F1
#
_entry.id   AF-A0A1E1VYE5-F1
#
_cell.length_a   1.000
_cell.length_b   1.000
_cell.length_c   1.000
_cell.angle_alpha   90.00
_cell.angle_beta   90.00
_cell.angle_gamma   90.00
#
_symmetry.space_group_name_H-M   'P 1'
#
loop_
_entity.id
_entity.type
_entity.pdbx_description
1 polymer ?
#
loop_
_entity_poly.entity_id
_entity_poly.type
_entity_poly.pdbx_seq_one_letter_code
_entity_poly.pdbx_strand_id
1 'polypeptide(L)'
;DKGRGTLDALLCTTYCRSQLYLSRQLSQLHPELTMPMFSEITARFQTARTEVRQLLLQYLLPWLVNIELVDPNVPPANPLSYIQYYATEAGRSARREGLGSAEATEMVLNNLFYITAKFSDNHPKEIEELWSTLCACWPNNLKVIIRYLVIVSGMAPNELLPYAKRVVLYLARSRPERLLDEMMTELQTVETLNCLIERTETPPFYRLTSMRKATSGHSDGPGTGSHDATGRPGELA
;
A
#
# COMPACT_ATOMS: atom_id res chain seq x y z
N ASP A 1 -18.15 49.87 3.29
CA ASP A 1 -18.18 48.47 2.83
C ASP A 1 -16.85 47.72 2.68
N LYS A 2 -15.69 48.35 2.46
CA LYS A 2 -14.41 47.60 2.35
C LYS A 2 -13.92 46.91 3.64
N GLY A 3 -14.41 47.30 4.83
CA GLY A 3 -13.94 46.77 6.12
C GLY A 3 -14.62 45.47 6.58
N ARG A 4 -15.83 45.15 6.10
CA ARG A 4 -16.57 43.94 6.49
C ARG A 4 -15.94 42.67 5.90
N GLY A 5 -15.54 42.70 4.63
CA GLY A 5 -14.89 41.54 3.98
C GLY A 5 -13.52 41.19 4.58
N THR A 6 -12.75 42.18 5.05
CA THR A 6 -11.45 41.93 5.69
C THR A 6 -11.59 41.31 7.07
N LEU A 7 -12.58 41.74 7.87
CA LEU A 7 -12.85 41.16 9.19
C LEU A 7 -13.35 39.72 9.06
N ASP A 8 -14.26 39.45 8.13
CA ASP A 8 -14.75 38.09 7.88
C ASP A 8 -13.64 37.16 7.39
N ALA A 9 -12.72 37.66 6.54
CA ALA A 9 -11.55 36.91 6.13
C ALA A 9 -10.60 36.62 7.29
N LEU A 10 -10.37 37.59 8.19
CA LEU A 10 -9.53 37.42 9.37
C LEU A 10 -10.15 36.43 10.39
N LEU A 11 -11.47 36.50 10.61
CA LEU A 11 -12.19 35.58 11.48
C LEU A 11 -12.23 34.17 10.89
N CYS A 12 -12.48 34.03 9.59
CA CYS A 12 -12.47 32.75 8.91
C CYS A 12 -11.07 32.10 8.96
N THR A 13 -10.01 32.85 8.68
CA THR A 13 -8.64 32.34 8.73
C THR A 13 -8.19 31.95 10.13
N THR A 14 -8.51 32.76 11.15
CA THR A 14 -8.19 32.43 12.55
C THR A 14 -9.00 31.24 13.07
N TYR A 15 -10.29 31.16 12.76
CA TYR A 15 -11.14 30.03 13.12
C TYR A 15 -10.70 28.73 12.42
N CYS A 16 -10.38 28.77 11.13
CA CYS A 16 -9.90 27.57 10.42
C CYS A 16 -8.58 27.05 11.01
N ARG A 17 -7.66 27.96 11.38
CA ARG A 17 -6.40 27.60 12.03
C ARG A 17 -6.61 27.00 13.42
N SER A 18 -7.55 27.53 14.20
CA SER A 18 -7.87 26.97 15.52
C SER A 18 -8.53 25.60 15.41
N GLN A 19 -9.43 25.39 14.45
CA GLN A 19 -10.06 24.09 14.19
C GLN A 19 -9.06 23.03 13.72
N LEU A 20 -8.12 23.38 12.82
CA LEU A 20 -7.08 22.45 12.39
C LEU A 20 -6.15 22.07 13.54
N TYR A 21 -5.78 23.05 14.38
CA TYR A 21 -5.00 22.80 15.59
C TYR A 21 -5.73 21.88 16.55
N LEU A 22 -7.03 22.11 16.76
CA LEU A 22 -7.87 21.28 17.61
C LEU A 22 -7.99 19.84 17.06
N SER A 23 -8.20 19.66 15.75
CA SER A 23 -8.22 18.33 15.12
C SER A 23 -6.91 17.58 15.35
N ARG A 24 -5.76 18.27 15.22
CA ARG A 24 -4.43 17.69 15.52
C ARG A 24 -4.32 17.26 16.98
N GLN A 25 -4.71 18.12 17.93
CA GLN A 25 -4.65 17.78 19.35
C GLN A 25 -5.57 16.60 19.68
N LEU A 26 -6.80 16.57 19.17
CA LEU A 26 -7.74 15.48 19.38
C LEU A 26 -7.21 14.15 18.82
N SER A 27 -6.67 14.13 17.60
CA SER A 27 -6.10 12.90 17.02
C SER A 27 -4.94 12.32 17.85
N GLN A 28 -4.22 13.18 18.58
CA GLN A 28 -3.09 12.76 19.41
C GLN A 28 -3.54 12.27 20.78
N LEU A 29 -4.49 12.96 21.40
CA LEU A 29 -5.01 12.68 22.74
C LEU A 29 -6.05 11.56 22.75
N HIS A 30 -6.82 11.42 21.67
CA HIS A 30 -7.96 10.50 21.54
C HIS A 30 -7.87 9.65 20.26
N PRO A 31 -6.82 8.83 20.10
CA PRO A 31 -6.67 7.99 18.91
C PRO A 31 -7.87 7.06 18.68
N GLU A 32 -8.57 6.62 19.74
CA GLU A 32 -9.78 5.79 19.67
C GLU A 32 -10.92 6.40 18.84
N LEU A 33 -10.92 7.72 18.65
CA LEU A 33 -11.90 8.42 17.83
C LEU A 33 -11.55 8.44 16.33
N THR A 34 -10.42 7.86 15.93
CA THR A 34 -9.93 7.91 14.54
C THR A 34 -10.94 7.35 13.54
N MET A 35 -11.48 6.16 13.79
CA MET A 35 -12.44 5.54 12.85
C MET A 35 -13.77 6.28 12.79
N PRO A 36 -14.41 6.66 13.93
CA PRO A 36 -15.59 7.52 13.91
C PRO A 36 -15.37 8.84 13.15
N MET A 37 -14.24 9.52 13.39
CA MET A 37 -13.93 10.79 12.74
C MET A 37 -13.66 10.63 11.25
N PHE A 38 -12.92 9.59 10.85
CA PHE A 38 -12.71 9.27 9.44
C PHE A 38 -14.05 9.01 8.72
N SER A 39 -14.91 8.18 9.31
CA SER A 39 -16.22 7.85 8.75
C SER A 39 -17.11 9.10 8.60
N GLU A 40 -17.21 9.91 9.65
CA GLU A 40 -18.04 11.13 9.64
C GLU A 40 -17.53 12.15 8.61
N ILE A 41 -16.22 12.38 8.54
CA ILE A 41 -15.64 13.34 7.60
C ILE A 41 -15.85 12.87 6.16
N THR A 42 -15.59 11.59 5.87
CA THR A 42 -15.74 11.03 4.52
C THR A 42 -17.20 10.99 4.07
N ALA A 43 -18.15 10.73 4.98
CA ALA A 43 -19.58 10.81 4.70
C ALA A 43 -20.02 12.25 4.35
N ARG A 44 -19.60 13.25 5.14
CA ARG A 44 -19.95 14.66 4.88
C ARG A 44 -19.30 15.22 3.62
N PHE A 45 -18.11 14.72 3.26
CA PHE A 45 -17.35 15.20 2.11
C PHE A 45 -18.14 15.12 0.79
N GLN A 46 -18.97 14.07 0.64
CA GLN A 46 -19.77 13.86 -0.56
C GLN A 46 -20.73 15.03 -0.84
N THR A 47 -21.42 15.50 0.20
CA THR A 47 -22.44 16.56 0.08
C THR A 47 -21.90 17.96 0.37
N ALA A 48 -20.66 18.08 0.84
CA ALA A 48 -20.05 19.36 1.16
C ALA A 48 -19.82 20.24 -0.08
N ARG A 49 -19.87 21.56 0.11
CA ARG A 49 -19.48 22.54 -0.92
C ARG A 49 -17.96 22.48 -1.16
N THR A 50 -17.51 22.88 -2.35
CA THR A 50 -16.10 22.81 -2.77
C THR A 50 -15.14 23.46 -1.79
N GLU A 51 -15.50 24.61 -1.22
CA GLU A 51 -14.66 25.35 -0.26
C GLU A 51 -14.54 24.60 1.08
N VAL A 52 -15.60 23.88 1.46
CA VAL A 52 -15.65 23.08 2.71
C VAL A 52 -14.92 21.74 2.52
N ARG A 53 -14.98 21.16 1.33
CA ARG A 53 -14.28 19.91 0.99
C ARG A 53 -12.79 20.01 1.28
N GLN A 54 -12.15 21.10 0.86
CA GLN A 54 -10.72 21.32 1.13
C GLN A 54 -10.41 21.32 2.64
N LEU A 55 -11.26 21.95 3.45
CA LEU A 55 -11.11 21.98 4.90
C LEU A 55 -11.32 20.58 5.52
N LEU A 56 -12.31 19.82 5.06
CA LEU A 56 -12.57 18.46 5.53
C LEU A 56 -11.36 17.54 5.28
N LEU A 57 -10.73 17.63 4.11
CA LEU A 57 -9.51 16.85 3.81
C LEU A 57 -8.36 17.27 4.74
N GLN A 58 -8.17 18.56 5.00
CA GLN A 58 -7.16 19.03 5.94
C GLN A 58 -7.43 18.57 7.38
N TYR A 59 -8.69 18.51 7.80
CA TYR A 59 -9.07 18.00 9.11
C TYR A 59 -8.87 16.51 9.25
N LEU A 60 -8.96 15.76 8.15
CA LEU A 60 -8.76 14.30 8.11
C LEU A 60 -7.30 13.90 8.27
N LEU A 61 -6.36 14.69 7.72
CA LEU A 61 -4.92 14.41 7.77
C LEU A 61 -4.38 13.95 9.13
N PRO A 62 -4.58 14.67 10.24
CA PRO A 62 -4.05 14.26 11.54
C PRO A 62 -4.60 12.93 12.06
N TRP A 63 -5.80 12.53 11.64
CA TRP A 63 -6.39 11.24 12.02
C TRP A 63 -5.77 10.06 11.27
N LEU A 64 -5.39 10.25 10.00
CA LEU A 64 -4.75 9.19 9.20
C LEU A 64 -3.45 8.67 9.80
N VAL A 65 -2.77 9.48 10.59
CA VAL A 65 -1.51 9.11 11.26
C VAL A 65 -1.69 7.91 12.19
N ASN A 66 -2.89 7.73 12.73
CA ASN A 66 -3.23 6.64 13.65
C ASN A 66 -3.69 5.35 12.94
N ILE A 67 -3.85 5.37 11.61
CA ILE A 67 -4.44 4.27 10.86
C ILE A 67 -3.34 3.32 10.37
N GLU A 68 -3.27 2.17 11.02
CA GLU A 68 -2.55 1.00 10.50
C GLU A 68 -3.49 0.19 9.62
N LEU A 69 -3.08 -0.05 8.38
CA LEU A 69 -3.81 -0.90 7.46
C LEU A 69 -3.41 -2.35 7.69
N VAL A 70 -4.42 -3.19 7.92
CA VAL A 70 -4.30 -4.61 8.20
C VAL A 70 -4.92 -5.40 7.05
N ASP A 71 -4.14 -6.29 6.43
CA ASP A 71 -4.60 -7.31 5.48
C ASP A 71 -4.00 -8.66 5.90
N PRO A 72 -4.81 -9.69 6.22
CA PRO A 72 -4.32 -11.02 6.56
C PRO A 72 -3.46 -11.69 5.48
N ASN A 73 -3.60 -11.28 4.22
CA ASN A 73 -2.86 -11.82 3.09
C ASN A 73 -1.50 -11.14 2.88
N VAL A 74 -1.22 -10.05 3.61
CA VAL A 74 0.05 -9.33 3.55
C VAL A 74 0.91 -9.75 4.74
N PRO A 75 2.15 -10.22 4.51
CA PRO A 75 3.05 -10.56 5.60
C PRO A 75 3.28 -9.37 6.55
N PRO A 76 3.39 -9.62 7.87
CA PRO A 76 3.68 -8.56 8.83
C PRO A 76 5.02 -7.86 8.50
N ALA A 77 5.12 -6.58 8.85
CA ALA A 77 6.35 -5.83 8.67
C ALA A 77 7.49 -6.49 9.44
N ASN A 78 8.71 -6.46 8.89
CA ASN A 78 9.89 -6.88 9.63
C ASN A 78 10.02 -6.00 10.89
N PRO A 79 10.22 -6.57 12.09
CA PRO A 79 10.43 -5.79 13.32
C PRO A 79 11.49 -4.68 13.18
N LEU A 80 12.55 -4.92 12.38
CA LEU A 80 13.57 -3.90 12.07
C LEU A 80 13.01 -2.70 11.30
N SER A 81 12.01 -2.91 10.44
CA SER A 81 11.34 -1.82 9.72
C SER A 81 10.63 -0.87 10.69
N TYR A 82 10.06 -1.40 11.77
CA TYR A 82 9.42 -0.62 12.83
C TYR A 82 10.45 0.21 13.62
N ILE A 83 11.61 -0.40 13.92
CA ILE A 83 12.72 0.28 14.60
C ILE A 83 13.29 1.40 13.73
N GLN A 84 13.51 1.16 12.45
CA GLN A 84 14.03 2.18 11.53
C GLN A 84 13.02 3.31 11.30
N TYR A 85 11.72 2.97 11.24
CA TYR A 85 10.64 3.94 11.20
C TYR A 85 10.69 4.90 12.40
N TYR A 86 10.72 4.36 13.62
CA TYR A 86 10.79 5.20 14.83
C TYR A 86 12.14 5.86 15.09
N ALA A 87 13.24 5.28 14.62
CA ALA A 87 14.57 5.89 14.73
C ALA A 87 14.68 7.16 13.87
N THR A 88 13.99 7.18 12.72
CA THR A 88 13.91 8.37 11.85
C THR A 88 12.95 9.43 12.43
N GLU A 89 11.99 9.01 13.27
CA GLU A 89 10.98 9.86 13.92
C GLU A 89 11.11 9.89 15.46
N ALA A 90 12.33 9.90 16.00
CA ALA A 90 12.68 9.73 17.42
C ALA A 90 12.19 10.83 18.40
N GLY A 91 11.04 11.44 18.15
CA GLY A 91 10.37 12.39 19.03
C GLY A 91 8.85 12.30 19.07
N ARG A 92 8.18 11.36 18.36
CA ARG A 92 6.72 11.29 18.37
C ARG A 92 6.19 9.86 18.51
N SER A 93 5.57 9.62 19.66
CA SER A 93 4.73 8.47 20.01
C SER A 93 5.45 7.17 20.36
N ALA A 94 5.48 6.90 21.67
CA ALA A 94 5.60 5.56 22.22
C ALA A 94 4.59 4.61 21.55
N ARG A 95 5.04 3.39 21.23
CA ARG A 95 4.29 2.19 20.81
C ARG A 95 2.77 2.42 20.77
N ARG A 96 2.26 3.01 19.70
CA ARG A 96 0.84 2.86 19.36
C ARG A 96 0.75 1.51 18.67
N GLU A 97 -0.05 0.60 19.22
CA GLU A 97 -0.66 -0.45 18.40
C GLU A 97 -1.62 0.29 17.47
N GLY A 98 -1.51 0.08 16.16
CA GLY A 98 -2.37 0.76 15.22
C GLY A 98 -3.82 0.36 15.44
N LEU A 99 -4.73 1.32 15.29
CA LEU A 99 -6.17 1.05 15.32
C LEU A 99 -6.58 0.51 13.96
N GLY A 100 -6.15 -0.71 13.64
CA GLY A 100 -6.36 -1.35 12.36
C GLY A 100 -7.10 -2.68 12.49
N SER A 101 -8.17 -2.85 11.71
CA SER A 101 -8.79 -4.15 11.44
C SER A 101 -8.96 -4.31 9.93
N ALA A 102 -9.21 -5.53 9.46
CA ALA A 102 -9.44 -5.76 8.02
C ALA A 102 -10.64 -4.95 7.50
N GLU A 103 -11.71 -4.87 8.29
CA GLU A 103 -12.92 -4.11 7.96
C GLU A 103 -12.63 -2.59 7.92
N ALA A 104 -11.82 -2.10 8.86
CA ALA A 104 -11.40 -0.71 8.88
C ALA A 104 -10.51 -0.37 7.67
N THR A 105 -9.59 -1.26 7.29
CA THR A 105 -8.77 -1.14 6.08
C THR A 105 -9.65 -0.99 4.85
N GLU A 106 -10.63 -1.88 4.66
CA GLU A 106 -11.56 -1.81 3.53
C GLU A 106 -12.31 -0.48 3.50
N MET A 107 -12.88 -0.06 4.63
CA MET A 107 -13.60 1.21 4.73
C MET A 107 -12.71 2.39 4.34
N VAL A 108 -11.48 2.45 4.89
CA VAL A 108 -10.54 3.55 4.64
C VAL A 108 -10.12 3.60 3.17
N LEU A 109 -9.68 2.47 2.61
CA LEU A 109 -9.19 2.40 1.24
C LEU A 109 -10.30 2.65 0.23
N ASN A 110 -11.49 2.08 0.43
CA ASN A 110 -12.63 2.29 -0.45
C ASN A 110 -13.06 3.77 -0.46
N ASN A 111 -13.15 4.41 0.72
CA ASN A 111 -13.56 5.81 0.80
C ASN A 111 -12.50 6.76 0.21
N LEU A 112 -11.21 6.55 0.49
CA LEU A 112 -10.14 7.37 -0.09
C LEU A 112 -10.03 7.18 -1.61
N PHE A 113 -10.19 5.94 -2.09
CA PHE A 113 -10.18 5.66 -3.52
C PHE A 113 -11.39 6.29 -4.22
N TYR A 114 -12.59 6.20 -3.63
CA TYR A 114 -13.78 6.89 -4.12
C TYR A 114 -13.57 8.41 -4.19
N ILE A 115 -13.04 9.01 -3.12
CA ILE A 115 -12.74 10.44 -3.08
C ILE A 115 -11.75 10.81 -4.20
N THR A 116 -10.74 9.97 -4.40
CA THR A 116 -9.77 10.14 -5.50
C THR A 116 -10.48 10.08 -6.85
N ALA A 117 -11.31 9.07 -7.10
CA ALA A 117 -12.01 8.89 -8.37
C ALA A 117 -12.95 10.05 -8.71
N LYS A 118 -13.61 10.63 -7.70
CA LYS A 118 -14.64 11.66 -7.89
C LYS A 118 -14.14 13.10 -7.80
N PHE A 119 -13.10 13.38 -7.02
CA PHE A 119 -12.78 14.75 -6.61
C PHE A 119 -11.31 15.17 -6.80
N SER A 120 -10.44 14.28 -7.29
CA SER A 120 -9.01 14.61 -7.44
C SER A 120 -8.69 15.64 -8.50
N ASP A 121 -9.59 15.93 -9.45
CA ASP A 121 -9.41 17.06 -10.38
C ASP A 121 -9.61 18.41 -9.68
N ASN A 122 -10.45 18.48 -8.64
CA ASN A 122 -10.72 19.69 -7.88
C ASN A 122 -9.76 19.87 -6.69
N HIS A 123 -9.34 18.77 -6.06
CA HIS A 123 -8.53 18.78 -4.84
C HIS A 123 -7.29 17.86 -4.95
N PRO A 124 -6.46 17.99 -6.01
CA PRO A 124 -5.36 17.05 -6.25
C PRO A 124 -4.31 17.07 -5.14
N LYS A 125 -4.01 18.25 -4.58
CA LYS A 125 -2.97 18.41 -3.56
C LYS A 125 -3.38 17.79 -2.24
N GLU A 126 -4.60 18.10 -1.78
CA GLU A 126 -5.10 17.59 -0.51
C GLU A 126 -5.28 16.07 -0.55
N ILE A 127 -5.76 15.52 -1.67
CA ILE A 127 -5.91 14.07 -1.83
C ILE A 127 -4.54 13.38 -1.90
N GLU A 128 -3.56 13.97 -2.58
CA GLU A 128 -2.17 13.49 -2.58
C GLU A 128 -1.58 13.47 -1.16
N GLU A 129 -1.81 14.51 -0.36
CA GLU A 129 -1.37 14.58 1.03
C GLU A 129 -2.01 13.50 1.91
N LEU A 130 -3.29 13.14 1.68
CA LEU A 130 -3.95 12.05 2.41
C LEU A 130 -3.27 10.71 2.14
N TRP A 131 -3.06 10.35 0.86
CA TRP A 131 -2.38 9.11 0.49
C TRP A 131 -0.94 9.08 0.98
N SER A 132 -0.25 10.21 0.87
CA SER A 132 1.12 10.36 1.35
C SER A 132 1.19 10.16 2.85
N THR A 133 0.28 10.75 3.62
CA THR A 133 0.19 10.57 5.08
C THR A 133 -0.11 9.12 5.45
N LEU A 134 -1.14 8.52 4.83
CA LEU A 134 -1.52 7.14 5.13
C LEU A 134 -0.38 6.15 4.83
N CYS A 135 0.32 6.31 3.71
CA CYS A 135 1.47 5.47 3.40
C CYS A 135 2.68 5.80 4.29
N ALA A 136 2.77 7.04 4.80
CA ALA A 136 3.89 7.51 5.59
C ALA A 136 3.99 6.83 6.95
N CYS A 137 2.86 6.70 7.64
CA CYS A 137 2.83 6.52 9.09
C CYS A 137 3.05 5.10 9.59
N TRP A 138 2.90 4.09 8.74
CA TRP A 138 3.09 2.69 9.13
C TRP A 138 3.86 1.92 8.05
N PRO A 139 4.83 1.07 8.43
CA PRO A 139 5.71 0.45 7.46
C PRO A 139 4.98 -0.48 6.49
N ASN A 140 3.90 -1.14 6.93
CA ASN A 140 3.12 -2.07 6.11
C ASN A 140 2.02 -1.42 5.27
N ASN A 141 1.63 -0.17 5.55
CA ASN A 141 0.53 0.49 4.83
C ASN A 141 0.77 0.54 3.32
N LEU A 142 2.01 0.80 2.90
CA LEU A 142 2.35 0.87 1.47
C LEU A 142 2.05 -0.46 0.76
N LYS A 143 2.39 -1.61 1.37
CA LYS A 143 2.09 -2.94 0.81
C LYS A 143 0.59 -3.15 0.63
N VAL A 144 -0.17 -2.88 1.68
CA VAL A 144 -1.63 -3.04 1.68
C VAL A 144 -2.28 -2.14 0.64
N ILE A 145 -1.82 -0.89 0.51
CA ILE A 145 -2.31 0.05 -0.51
C ILE A 145 -2.02 -0.47 -1.93
N ILE A 146 -0.80 -0.93 -2.22
CA ILE A 146 -0.44 -1.43 -3.55
C ILE A 146 -1.30 -2.65 -3.91
N ARG A 147 -1.43 -3.61 -2.99
CA ARG A 147 -2.26 -4.79 -3.18
C ARG A 147 -3.72 -4.42 -3.46
N TYR A 148 -4.29 -3.50 -2.69
CA TYR A 148 -5.63 -2.95 -2.94
C TYR A 148 -5.76 -2.34 -4.33
N LEU A 149 -4.78 -1.53 -4.77
CA LEU A 149 -4.78 -0.89 -6.08
C LEU A 149 -4.71 -1.91 -7.23
N VAL A 150 -3.99 -3.02 -7.06
CA VAL A 150 -3.96 -4.13 -8.03
C VAL A 150 -5.32 -4.80 -8.12
N ILE A 151 -5.94 -5.12 -6.98
CA ILE A 151 -7.26 -5.76 -6.92
C ILE A 151 -8.32 -4.89 -7.59
N VAL A 152 -8.43 -3.62 -7.17
CA VAL A 152 -9.46 -2.70 -7.69
C VAL A 152 -9.26 -2.42 -9.19
N SER A 153 -8.01 -2.34 -9.65
CA SER A 153 -7.70 -2.20 -11.08
C SER A 153 -8.10 -3.44 -11.87
N GLY A 154 -8.03 -4.63 -11.28
CA GLY A 154 -8.46 -5.88 -11.91
C GLY A 154 -9.98 -6.02 -12.04
N MET A 155 -10.76 -5.41 -11.14
CA MET A 155 -12.23 -5.50 -11.15
C MET A 155 -12.88 -4.80 -12.35
N ALA A 156 -12.40 -3.59 -12.67
CA ALA A 156 -12.88 -2.82 -13.82
C ALA A 156 -11.73 -1.99 -14.42
N PRO A 157 -10.84 -2.61 -15.22
CA PRO A 157 -9.61 -1.97 -15.70
C PRO A 157 -9.84 -0.69 -16.50
N ASN A 158 -10.90 -0.64 -17.32
CA ASN A 158 -11.18 0.52 -18.15
C ASN A 158 -11.67 1.73 -17.35
N GLU A 159 -12.29 1.50 -16.19
CA GLU A 159 -12.91 2.54 -15.37
C GLU A 159 -12.02 2.95 -14.19
N LEU A 160 -11.38 1.97 -13.53
CA LEU A 160 -10.71 2.17 -12.24
C LEU A 160 -9.19 2.37 -12.36
N LEU A 161 -8.56 1.81 -13.41
CA LEU A 161 -7.12 1.93 -13.63
C LEU A 161 -6.62 3.38 -13.73
N PRO A 162 -7.33 4.33 -14.38
CA PRO A 162 -6.89 5.73 -14.42
C PRO A 162 -6.73 6.34 -13.01
N TYR A 163 -7.62 6.00 -12.09
CA TYR A 163 -7.57 6.47 -10.71
C TYR A 163 -6.50 5.75 -9.89
N ALA A 164 -6.33 4.44 -10.08
CA ALA A 164 -5.25 3.69 -9.45
C ALA A 164 -3.87 4.22 -9.87
N LYS A 165 -3.67 4.50 -11.18
CA LYS A 165 -2.45 5.17 -11.69
C LYS A 165 -2.22 6.51 -11.00
N ARG A 166 -3.27 7.29 -10.78
CA ARG A 166 -3.19 8.58 -10.08
C ARG A 166 -2.72 8.41 -8.63
N VAL A 167 -3.26 7.42 -7.90
CA VAL A 167 -2.79 7.11 -6.54
C VAL A 167 -1.32 6.67 -6.56
N VAL A 168 -0.91 5.79 -7.49
CA VAL A 168 0.49 5.38 -7.64
C VAL A 168 1.41 6.58 -7.86
N LEU A 169 1.00 7.56 -8.68
CA LEU A 169 1.77 8.80 -8.88
C LEU A 169 1.90 9.63 -7.60
N TYR A 170 0.86 9.71 -6.78
CA TYR A 170 0.92 10.36 -5.46
C TYR A 170 1.92 9.65 -4.54
N LEU A 171 1.86 8.33 -4.47
CA LEU A 171 2.80 7.53 -3.66
C LEU A 171 4.24 7.65 -4.15
N ALA A 172 4.45 7.72 -5.47
CA ALA A 172 5.77 7.81 -6.09
C ALA A 172 6.49 9.13 -5.75
N ARG A 173 5.73 10.23 -5.56
CA ARG A 173 6.30 11.51 -5.13
C ARG A 173 6.78 11.49 -3.69
N SER A 174 6.11 10.70 -2.84
CA SER A 174 6.43 10.59 -1.43
C SER A 174 7.52 9.55 -1.15
N ARG A 175 7.44 8.35 -1.74
CA ARG A 175 8.38 7.23 -1.49
C ARG A 175 8.69 6.41 -2.76
N PRO A 176 9.44 6.96 -3.73
CA PRO A 176 9.66 6.31 -5.03
C PRO A 176 10.37 4.95 -4.93
N GLU A 177 11.46 4.86 -4.16
CA GLU A 177 12.25 3.62 -4.03
C GLU A 177 11.43 2.49 -3.40
N ARG A 178 10.85 2.75 -2.22
CA ARG A 178 9.99 1.78 -1.53
C ARG A 178 8.79 1.38 -2.36
N LEU A 179 8.18 2.31 -3.09
CA LEU A 179 7.05 1.99 -3.98
C LEU A 179 7.47 0.98 -5.05
N LEU A 180 8.62 1.20 -5.70
CA LEU A 180 9.12 0.30 -6.74
C LEU A 180 9.43 -1.10 -6.18
N ASP A 181 10.07 -1.17 -5.01
CA ASP A 181 10.40 -2.44 -4.36
C ASP A 181 9.13 -3.26 -4.04
N GLU A 182 8.12 -2.61 -3.48
CA GLU A 182 6.86 -3.26 -3.13
C GLU A 182 6.03 -3.61 -4.37
N MET A 183 6.01 -2.76 -5.40
CA MET A 183 5.38 -3.10 -6.68
C MET A 183 6.06 -4.30 -7.35
N MET A 184 7.39 -4.39 -7.30
CA MET A 184 8.11 -5.54 -7.83
C MET A 184 7.79 -6.82 -7.04
N THR A 185 7.71 -6.71 -5.71
CA THR A 185 7.31 -7.81 -4.83
C THR A 185 5.90 -8.31 -5.16
N GLU A 186 4.93 -7.40 -5.34
CA GLU A 186 3.56 -7.78 -5.74
C GLU A 186 3.53 -8.41 -7.14
N LEU A 187 4.32 -7.91 -8.11
CA LEU A 187 4.39 -8.51 -9.44
C LEU A 187 4.96 -9.94 -9.42
N GLN A 188 5.90 -10.26 -8.52
CA GLN A 188 6.45 -11.61 -8.36
C GLN A 188 5.41 -12.62 -7.85
N THR A 189 4.30 -12.16 -7.25
CA THR A 189 3.19 -13.04 -6.86
C THR A 189 2.42 -13.57 -8.07
N VAL A 190 2.53 -12.91 -9.22
CA VAL A 190 1.88 -13.32 -10.47
C VAL A 190 2.73 -14.42 -11.12
N GLU A 191 2.27 -15.67 -11.03
CA GLU A 191 3.02 -16.85 -11.51
C GLU A 191 3.47 -16.73 -12.97
N THR A 192 2.66 -16.12 -13.84
CA THR A 192 3.00 -15.94 -15.26
C THR A 192 4.16 -14.97 -15.51
N LEU A 193 4.52 -14.14 -14.52
CA LEU A 193 5.62 -13.18 -14.60
C LEU A 193 6.94 -13.71 -14.02
N ASN A 194 6.94 -14.92 -13.45
CA ASN A 194 8.14 -15.58 -12.92
C ASN A 194 8.99 -16.19 -14.06
N CYS A 195 9.52 -15.33 -14.93
CA CYS A 195 10.42 -15.71 -16.01
C CYS A 195 11.86 -15.26 -15.71
N LEU A 196 12.84 -16.13 -15.97
CA LEU A 196 14.24 -15.77 -15.99
C LEU A 196 14.59 -15.21 -17.38
N ILE A 197 15.21 -14.04 -17.41
CA ILE A 197 15.72 -13.43 -18.64
C ILE A 197 17.23 -13.53 -18.62
N GLU A 198 17.79 -14.34 -19.52
CA GLU A 198 19.23 -14.50 -19.67
C GLU A 198 19.72 -13.74 -20.89
N ARG A 199 20.80 -12.98 -20.74
CA ARG A 199 21.51 -12.37 -21.87
C ARG A 199 22.37 -13.43 -22.54
N THR A 200 22.31 -13.52 -23.85
CA THR A 200 23.15 -14.39 -24.68
C THR A 200 24.09 -13.55 -25.54
N GLU A 201 25.22 -14.13 -25.94
CA GLU A 201 26.19 -13.47 -26.83
C GLU A 201 25.74 -13.48 -28.30
N THR A 202 24.78 -14.34 -28.66
CA THR A 202 24.26 -14.51 -30.03
C THR A 202 22.74 -14.43 -30.08
N PRO A 203 22.13 -14.00 -31.21
CA PRO A 203 20.67 -13.93 -31.34
C PRO A 203 19.95 -15.27 -31.09
N PRO A 204 18.76 -15.26 -30.45
CA PRO A 204 18.14 -14.12 -29.80
C PRO A 204 18.93 -13.73 -28.54
N PHE A 205 19.30 -12.44 -28.43
CA PHE A 205 20.19 -11.90 -27.38
C PHE A 205 19.61 -11.98 -25.95
N TYR A 206 18.34 -12.31 -25.86
CA TYR A 206 17.64 -12.57 -24.61
C TYR A 206 16.84 -13.85 -24.73
N ARG A 207 17.01 -14.75 -23.76
CA ARG A 207 16.23 -15.99 -23.65
C ARG A 207 15.34 -15.89 -22.42
N LEU A 208 14.03 -16.10 -22.60
CA LEU A 208 13.08 -16.22 -21.50
C LEU A 208 12.90 -17.70 -21.14
N THR A 209 13.10 -18.03 -19.86
CA THR A 209 12.82 -19.36 -19.32
C THR A 209 11.80 -19.21 -18.18
N SER A 210 10.61 -19.80 -18.34
CA SER A 210 9.59 -19.78 -17.29
C SER A 210 10.05 -20.64 -16.11
N MET A 211 10.06 -20.07 -14.90
CA MET A 211 10.36 -20.79 -13.66
C MET A 211 9.10 -21.54 -13.22
N ARG A 212 8.77 -22.67 -13.87
CA ARG A 212 7.77 -23.57 -13.28
C ARG A 212 8.33 -24.05 -11.94
N LYS A 213 7.63 -23.79 -10.83
CA LYS A 213 7.92 -24.45 -9.55
C LYS A 213 8.02 -25.95 -9.85
N ALA A 214 9.21 -26.52 -9.66
CA ALA A 214 9.41 -27.95 -9.76
C ALA A 214 8.70 -28.63 -8.58
N THR A 215 7.39 -28.80 -8.69
CA THR A 215 6.66 -29.79 -7.89
C THR A 215 7.05 -31.16 -8.42
N SER A 216 8.00 -31.78 -7.73
CA SER A 216 8.16 -33.24 -7.57
C SER A 216 7.76 -34.12 -8.76
N GLY A 217 8.69 -34.36 -9.67
CA GLY A 217 8.68 -35.51 -10.57
C GLY A 217 9.72 -36.53 -10.10
N HIS A 218 9.27 -37.52 -9.33
CA HIS A 218 10.05 -38.72 -9.01
C HIS A 218 10.01 -39.66 -10.23
N SER A 219 11.11 -39.73 -10.97
CA SER A 219 11.37 -40.64 -12.10
C SER A 219 12.77 -40.26 -12.61
N ASP A 220 13.81 -41.10 -12.67
CA ASP A 220 13.90 -42.55 -12.81
C ASP A 220 15.17 -43.06 -12.12
N GLY A 221 15.09 -44.22 -11.48
CA GLY A 221 16.28 -45.00 -11.14
C GLY A 221 16.85 -45.64 -12.42
N PRO A 222 18.17 -45.68 -12.65
CA PRO A 222 18.70 -46.40 -13.78
C PRO A 222 18.71 -47.90 -13.47
N GLY A 223 17.78 -48.61 -14.12
CA GLY A 223 17.84 -50.06 -14.28
C GLY A 223 18.95 -50.47 -15.23
N THR A 224 19.68 -51.51 -14.80
CA THR A 224 20.31 -52.57 -15.62
C THR A 224 21.31 -52.16 -16.70
N GLY A 225 22.60 -52.31 -16.36
CA GLY A 225 23.69 -52.48 -17.31
C GLY A 225 24.46 -53.77 -16.99
N SER A 226 24.20 -54.81 -17.78
CA SER A 226 24.88 -56.11 -17.79
C SER A 226 26.35 -55.95 -18.20
N HIS A 227 27.30 -56.60 -17.50
CA HIS A 227 28.52 -57.19 -18.10
C HIS A 227 29.26 -58.12 -17.12
N ASP A 228 29.25 -59.40 -17.51
CA ASP A 228 30.28 -60.44 -17.47
C ASP A 228 31.19 -60.73 -16.25
N ALA A 229 30.99 -61.97 -15.75
CA ALA A 229 31.95 -63.07 -15.63
C ALA A 229 33.23 -62.90 -14.79
N THR A 230 33.36 -63.72 -13.74
CA THR A 230 34.39 -64.79 -13.67
C THR A 230 34.24 -65.69 -12.44
N GLY A 231 34.16 -67.00 -12.68
CA GLY A 231 34.89 -68.01 -11.89
C GLY A 231 34.17 -68.71 -10.74
N ARG A 232 33.62 -69.91 -11.01
CA ARG A 232 33.83 -71.15 -10.23
C ARG A 232 33.10 -72.33 -10.87
N PRO A 233 33.77 -73.46 -11.17
CA PRO A 233 33.08 -74.72 -11.44
C PRO A 233 32.72 -75.44 -10.12
N GLY A 234 31.68 -76.27 -10.17
CA GLY A 234 31.23 -77.20 -9.11
C GLY A 234 32.37 -78.14 -8.65
N GLU A 235 32.24 -78.91 -7.57
CA GLU A 235 31.19 -79.89 -7.25
C GLU A 235 31.62 -80.46 -5.85
N LEU A 236 30.75 -80.75 -4.88
CA LEU A 236 30.19 -82.09 -4.61
C LEU A 236 29.47 -82.07 -3.24
N ALA A 237 28.36 -82.83 -3.19
CA ALA A 237 27.77 -83.60 -2.09
C ALA A 237 27.98 -83.16 -0.63
#